data_AF-A0A959BZ26-F1
#
_entry.id   AF-A0A959BZ26-F1
#
_cell.length_a   1.000
_cell.length_b   1.000
_cell.length_c   1.000
_cell.angle_alpha   90.00
_cell.angle_beta   90.00
_cell.angle_gamma   90.00
#
_symmetry.space_group_name_H-M   'P 1'
#
loop_
_entity.id
_entity.type
_entity.pdbx_description
1 polymer ?
#
loop_
_entity_poly.entity_id
_entity_poly.type
_entity_poly.pdbx_seq_one_letter_code
_entity_poly.pdbx_strand_id
1 'polypeptide(L)'
;MDLNDIQSELKSRVAKGLNFGIEALEEVLVPSSDLYNEYILLKSKYNDLMYVSSLNTLPYEQIEIGLNRLRSHVLAIIDKLDTDGLKQQEVGSELKIKALPTRRANFFKLLDIHFHNLEAIRFIEADGETENIISGREAVFNIYWMNRHKFSRREDIQGQAGLGILKGHFLELFSSESGMLEVYFKNIKHLLAYSLDSEVERQFFLDTVKSLFSRFELALIFYYALCGIDTEFEGLVKKARLMEGMDAEELIVKEHLKYLL
;
A
#
# COMPACT_ATOMS: atom_id res chain seq x y z
N MET A 1 -32.45 10.26 18.35
CA MET A 1 -31.97 8.99 18.98
C MET A 1 -31.81 9.22 20.47
N ASP A 2 -32.15 8.23 21.29
CA ASP A 2 -31.80 8.24 22.72
C ASP A 2 -30.28 8.05 22.88
N LEU A 3 -29.69 8.50 24.00
CA LEU A 3 -28.27 8.34 24.31
C LEU A 3 -27.85 6.86 24.26
N ASN A 4 -28.73 5.97 24.72
CA ASN A 4 -28.52 4.52 24.66
C ASN A 4 -28.41 4.01 23.22
N ASP A 5 -29.21 4.56 22.29
CA ASP A 5 -29.15 4.19 20.87
C ASP A 5 -27.82 4.66 20.25
N ILE A 6 -27.36 5.87 20.62
CA ILE A 6 -26.10 6.45 20.14
C ILE A 6 -24.92 5.61 20.65
N GLN A 7 -24.88 5.30 21.95
CA GLN A 7 -23.83 4.47 22.53
C GLN A 7 -23.82 3.06 21.92
N SER A 8 -25.00 2.47 21.68
CA SER A 8 -25.13 1.17 21.03
C SER A 8 -24.58 1.20 19.60
N GLU A 9 -24.92 2.22 18.80
CA GLU A 9 -24.41 2.38 17.44
C GLU A 9 -22.90 2.63 17.42
N LEU A 10 -22.37 3.44 18.34
CA LEU A 10 -20.93 3.66 18.46
C LEU A 10 -20.17 2.38 18.84
N LYS A 11 -20.67 1.60 19.80
CA LYS A 11 -20.09 0.29 20.16
C LYS A 11 -20.14 -0.69 18.98
N SER A 12 -21.25 -0.69 18.24
CA SER A 12 -21.39 -1.43 16.99
C SER A 12 -20.32 -1.00 15.97
N ARG A 13 -20.00 0.30 15.86
CA ARG A 13 -18.90 0.80 15.02
C ARG A 13 -17.52 0.38 15.50
N VAL A 14 -17.24 0.38 16.81
CA VAL A 14 -15.99 -0.16 17.37
C VAL A 14 -15.79 -1.63 17.03
N ALA A 15 -16.86 -2.43 17.08
CA ALA A 15 -16.82 -3.83 16.71
C ALA A 15 -16.49 -4.06 15.23
N LYS A 16 -16.77 -3.08 14.35
CA LYS A 16 -16.42 -3.12 12.92
C LYS A 16 -14.93 -2.83 12.68
N GLY A 17 -14.31 -2.06 13.56
CA GLY A 17 -12.89 -1.73 13.52
C GLY A 17 -12.58 -0.51 14.38
N LEU A 18 -11.35 -0.43 14.87
CA LEU A 18 -10.95 0.65 15.77
C LEU A 18 -11.07 2.03 15.09
N ASN A 19 -10.66 2.15 13.82
CA ASN A 19 -10.76 3.38 13.04
C ASN A 19 -12.21 3.87 12.93
N PHE A 20 -13.18 2.97 12.69
CA PHE A 20 -14.61 3.33 12.66
C PHE A 20 -15.11 3.86 14.01
N GLY A 21 -14.67 3.25 15.11
CA GLY A 21 -14.97 3.75 16.45
C GLY A 21 -14.41 5.17 16.67
N ILE A 22 -13.20 5.43 16.19
CA ILE A 22 -12.55 6.74 16.28
C ILE A 22 -13.25 7.77 15.40
N GLU A 23 -13.51 7.47 14.14
CA GLU A 23 -14.22 8.38 13.23
C GLU A 23 -15.64 8.68 13.72
N ALA A 24 -16.36 7.67 14.19
CA ALA A 24 -17.71 7.87 14.71
C ALA A 24 -17.75 8.72 15.98
N LEU A 25 -16.73 8.63 16.85
CA LEU A 25 -16.58 9.56 17.97
C LEU A 25 -16.39 11.00 17.48
N GLU A 26 -15.67 11.23 16.38
CA GLU A 26 -15.51 12.56 15.78
C GLU A 26 -16.83 13.16 15.28
N GLU A 27 -17.66 12.31 14.68
CA GLU A 27 -18.97 12.66 14.14
C GLU A 27 -19.92 13.14 15.24
N VAL A 28 -19.83 12.56 16.44
CA VAL A 28 -20.79 12.81 17.53
C VAL A 28 -20.28 13.75 18.61
N LEU A 29 -18.96 13.83 18.86
CA LEU A 29 -18.43 14.66 19.95
C LEU A 29 -18.40 16.13 19.58
N VAL A 30 -18.81 16.98 20.51
CA VAL A 30 -18.69 18.44 20.39
C VAL A 30 -17.27 18.87 20.75
N PRO A 31 -16.60 19.74 19.96
CA PRO A 31 -15.24 20.20 20.25
C PRO A 31 -15.03 20.89 21.59
N SER A 32 -16.10 21.48 22.17
CA SER A 32 -16.08 22.12 23.48
C SER A 32 -16.26 21.15 24.65
N SER A 33 -16.49 19.86 24.40
CA SER A 33 -16.65 18.85 25.46
C SER A 33 -15.29 18.38 26.01
N ASP A 34 -15.24 18.04 27.30
CA ASP A 34 -14.03 17.48 27.91
C ASP A 34 -13.62 16.15 27.26
N LEU A 35 -14.61 15.35 26.82
CA LEU A 35 -14.40 14.09 26.10
C LEU A 35 -13.73 14.30 24.73
N TYR A 36 -13.85 15.48 24.13
CA TYR A 36 -13.16 15.77 22.88
C TYR A 36 -11.63 15.82 23.07
N ASN A 37 -11.15 16.28 24.23
CA ASN A 37 -9.71 16.25 24.53
C ASN A 37 -9.20 14.82 24.69
N GLU A 38 -9.96 13.94 25.37
CA GLU A 38 -9.66 12.51 25.46
C GLU A 38 -9.64 11.85 24.06
N TYR A 39 -10.60 12.21 23.21
CA TYR A 39 -10.69 11.77 21.82
C TYR A 39 -9.48 12.18 20.98
N ILE A 40 -9.05 13.45 21.04
CA ILE A 40 -7.89 13.93 20.28
C ILE A 40 -6.62 13.18 20.68
N LEU A 41 -6.41 12.96 21.99
CA LEU A 41 -5.27 12.19 22.48
C LEU A 41 -5.31 10.74 21.96
N LEU A 42 -6.50 10.14 21.94
CA LEU A 42 -6.70 8.79 21.41
C LEU A 42 -6.41 8.72 19.91
N LYS A 43 -6.92 9.67 19.12
CA LYS A 43 -6.69 9.77 17.66
C LYS A 43 -5.21 9.93 17.35
N SER A 44 -4.50 10.78 18.11
CA SER A 44 -3.05 10.93 17.99
C SER A 44 -2.32 9.62 18.22
N LYS A 45 -2.60 8.92 19.33
CA LYS A 45 -1.97 7.63 19.65
C LYS A 45 -2.26 6.55 18.61
N TYR A 46 -3.47 6.56 18.04
CA TYR A 46 -3.83 5.67 16.94
C TYR A 46 -2.98 5.96 15.70
N ASN A 47 -2.89 7.24 15.29
CA ASN A 47 -2.08 7.64 14.13
C ASN A 47 -0.60 7.30 14.33
N ASP A 48 -0.04 7.55 15.52
CA ASP A 48 1.34 7.22 15.85
C ASP A 48 1.59 5.71 15.77
N LEU A 49 0.66 4.89 16.29
CA LEU A 49 0.76 3.44 16.20
C LEU A 49 0.68 2.96 14.74
N MET A 50 -0.21 3.53 13.95
CA MET A 50 -0.34 3.18 12.52
C MET A 50 0.93 3.59 11.75
N TYR A 51 1.48 4.76 12.04
CA TYR A 51 2.75 5.21 11.46
C TYR A 51 3.89 4.26 11.82
N VAL A 52 4.08 3.94 13.10
CA VAL A 52 5.14 3.02 13.55
C VAL A 52 4.92 1.60 12.99
N SER A 53 3.67 1.14 12.85
CA SER A 53 3.39 -0.15 12.21
C SER A 53 3.78 -0.16 10.73
N SER A 54 3.64 0.97 10.03
CA SER A 54 4.01 1.08 8.61
C SER A 54 5.52 1.01 8.37
N LEU A 55 6.31 1.32 9.39
CA LEU A 55 7.78 1.25 9.36
C LEU A 55 8.31 -0.18 9.60
N ASN A 56 7.45 -1.19 9.83
CA ASN A 56 7.82 -2.57 10.18
C ASN A 56 8.77 -2.70 11.38
N THR A 57 8.82 -1.68 12.25
CA THR A 57 9.74 -1.66 13.41
C THR A 57 9.21 -2.45 14.60
N LEU A 58 7.91 -2.76 14.64
CA LEU A 58 7.27 -3.47 15.76
C LEU A 58 6.82 -4.87 15.35
N PRO A 59 7.01 -5.88 16.21
CA PRO A 59 6.38 -7.18 16.06
C PRO A 59 4.85 -7.06 16.03
N TYR A 60 4.19 -7.94 15.27
CA TYR A 60 2.74 -7.94 15.09
C TYR A 60 1.98 -7.99 16.43
N GLU A 61 2.45 -8.80 17.37
CA GLU A 61 1.84 -8.95 18.69
C GLU A 61 1.83 -7.63 19.48
N GLN A 62 2.86 -6.79 19.30
CA GLN A 62 2.91 -5.48 19.95
C GLN A 62 1.93 -4.49 19.32
N ILE A 63 1.76 -4.55 17.99
CA ILE A 63 0.76 -3.75 17.27
C ILE A 63 -0.63 -4.15 17.74
N GLU A 64 -0.90 -5.46 17.84
CA GLU A 64 -2.18 -5.99 18.30
C GLU A 64 -2.50 -5.56 19.74
N ILE A 65 -1.52 -5.63 20.66
CA ILE A 65 -1.67 -5.12 22.04
C ILE A 65 -1.98 -3.62 22.04
N GLY A 66 -1.29 -2.83 21.20
CA GLY A 66 -1.54 -1.40 21.06
C GLY A 66 -2.96 -1.10 20.59
N LEU A 67 -3.41 -1.79 19.54
CA LEU A 67 -4.76 -1.67 19.00
C LEU A 67 -5.83 -2.10 20.03
N ASN A 68 -5.58 -3.15 20.80
CA ASN A 68 -6.48 -3.60 21.86
C ASN A 68 -6.62 -2.56 22.97
N ARG A 69 -5.51 -1.93 23.40
CA ARG A 69 -5.53 -0.83 24.39
C ARG A 69 -6.32 0.38 23.89
N LEU A 70 -6.12 0.76 22.63
CA LEU A 70 -6.87 1.85 22.02
C LEU A 70 -8.37 1.51 21.91
N ARG A 71 -8.72 0.26 21.59
CA ARG A 71 -10.11 -0.20 21.56
C ARG A 71 -10.79 -0.07 22.91
N SER A 72 -10.15 -0.51 23.98
CA SER A 72 -10.67 -0.34 25.34
C SER A 72 -10.85 1.15 25.68
N HIS A 73 -9.95 2.01 25.23
CA HIS A 73 -10.04 3.44 25.47
C HIS A 73 -11.20 4.09 24.69
N VAL A 74 -11.44 3.69 23.44
CA VAL A 74 -12.62 4.14 22.66
C VAL A 74 -13.92 3.73 23.37
N LEU A 75 -14.02 2.48 23.83
CA LEU A 75 -15.18 2.00 24.57
C LEU A 75 -15.41 2.80 25.85
N ALA A 76 -14.33 3.13 26.58
CA ALA A 76 -14.41 3.97 27.78
C ALA A 76 -14.92 5.39 27.47
N ILE A 77 -14.53 6.00 26.34
CA ILE A 77 -15.07 7.29 25.93
C ILE A 77 -16.57 7.16 25.62
N ILE A 78 -16.98 6.11 24.91
CA ILE A 78 -18.40 5.88 24.58
C ILE A 78 -19.24 5.70 25.85
N ASP A 79 -18.73 4.95 26.83
CA ASP A 79 -19.42 4.72 28.10
C ASP A 79 -19.58 5.99 28.95
N LYS A 80 -18.71 6.99 28.77
CA LYS A 80 -18.77 8.28 29.45
C LYS A 80 -19.63 9.33 28.73
N LEU A 81 -20.15 9.05 27.53
CA LEU A 81 -20.94 10.03 26.78
C LEU A 81 -22.17 10.46 27.57
N ASP A 82 -22.38 11.77 27.61
CA ASP A 82 -23.59 12.42 28.12
C ASP A 82 -24.31 13.18 27.00
N THR A 83 -25.52 13.66 27.27
CA THR A 83 -26.32 14.41 26.29
C THR A 83 -25.75 15.78 25.95
N ASP A 84 -24.92 16.36 26.84
CA ASP A 84 -24.40 17.71 26.71
C ASP A 84 -23.15 17.76 25.80
N GLY A 85 -22.42 16.65 25.69
CA GLY A 85 -21.24 16.50 24.83
C GLY A 85 -21.51 16.04 23.40
N LEU A 86 -22.78 15.88 22.98
CA LEU A 86 -23.16 15.33 21.68
C LEU A 86 -23.61 16.40 20.66
N LYS A 87 -23.14 16.28 19.42
CA LYS A 87 -23.65 17.05 18.27
C LYS A 87 -25.08 16.59 17.95
N GLN A 88 -26.01 17.52 17.74
CA GLN A 88 -27.43 17.22 17.45
C GLN A 88 -27.71 16.66 16.03
N GLN A 89 -26.76 16.00 15.35
CA GLN A 89 -26.98 15.48 14.00
C GLN A 89 -26.95 13.94 13.92
N GLU A 90 -27.86 13.40 13.10
CA GLU A 90 -28.01 11.98 12.82
C GLU A 90 -26.72 11.39 12.26
N VAL A 91 -26.28 10.31 12.89
CA VAL A 91 -25.15 9.49 12.48
C VAL A 91 -25.48 8.84 11.14
N GLY A 92 -24.79 9.28 10.07
CA GLY A 92 -25.01 8.81 8.70
C GLY A 92 -24.86 7.29 8.60
N SER A 93 -25.94 6.61 8.25
CA SER A 93 -26.05 5.16 8.22
C SER A 93 -25.96 4.62 6.81
N GLU A 94 -24.75 4.53 6.21
CA GLU A 94 -24.55 3.66 5.04
C GLU A 94 -23.07 3.39 4.73
N LEU A 95 -22.52 2.31 5.27
CA LEU A 95 -21.33 1.63 4.75
C LEU A 95 -21.59 0.12 4.84
N LYS A 96 -21.25 -0.66 3.79
CA LYS A 96 -21.56 -2.11 3.71
C LYS A 96 -20.72 -2.93 4.71
N ILE A 97 -21.29 -3.14 5.90
CA ILE A 97 -20.71 -3.60 7.18
C ILE A 97 -20.08 -5.01 7.22
N LYS A 98 -20.37 -5.93 6.30
CA LYS A 98 -19.90 -7.34 6.40
C LYS A 98 -18.57 -7.66 5.68
N ALA A 99 -18.03 -6.73 4.89
CA ALA A 99 -16.91 -7.03 4.00
C ALA A 99 -15.51 -6.69 4.55
N LEU A 100 -15.38 -5.90 5.63
CA LEU A 100 -14.12 -5.25 6.02
C LEU A 100 -13.07 -6.18 6.66
N PRO A 101 -13.38 -7.03 7.66
CA PRO A 101 -12.42 -8.04 8.14
C PRO A 101 -11.98 -8.99 7.03
N THR A 102 -12.93 -9.38 6.16
CA THR A 102 -12.65 -10.15 4.95
C THR A 102 -11.78 -9.36 3.97
N ARG A 103 -11.94 -8.02 3.92
CA ARG A 103 -11.17 -7.16 3.01
C ARG A 103 -9.70 -7.08 3.41
N ARG A 104 -9.42 -6.88 4.70
CA ARG A 104 -8.04 -6.92 5.23
C ARG A 104 -7.43 -8.31 5.07
N ALA A 105 -8.16 -9.37 5.44
CA ALA A 105 -7.68 -10.73 5.28
C ALA A 105 -7.36 -11.06 3.82
N ASN A 106 -8.20 -10.63 2.88
CA ASN A 106 -7.95 -10.79 1.45
C ASN A 106 -6.77 -9.93 0.97
N PHE A 107 -6.60 -8.71 1.49
CA PHE A 107 -5.43 -7.89 1.19
C PHE A 107 -4.14 -8.58 1.63
N PHE A 108 -4.07 -9.08 2.87
CA PHE A 108 -2.91 -9.81 3.36
C PHE A 108 -2.66 -11.11 2.58
N LYS A 109 -3.71 -11.83 2.16
CA LYS A 109 -3.54 -12.96 1.24
C LYS A 109 -2.95 -12.55 -0.11
N LEU A 110 -3.35 -11.39 -0.65
CA LEU A 110 -2.75 -10.86 -1.88
C LEU A 110 -1.27 -10.49 -1.66
N LEU A 111 -0.91 -10.02 -0.46
CA LEU A 111 0.48 -9.79 -0.07
C LEU A 111 1.28 -11.09 0.08
N ASP A 112 0.70 -12.13 0.66
CA ASP A 112 1.35 -13.45 0.75
C ASP A 112 1.61 -14.01 -0.66
N ILE A 113 0.64 -13.89 -1.56
CA ILE A 113 0.79 -14.26 -2.97
C ILE A 113 1.88 -13.41 -3.64
N HIS A 114 1.96 -12.11 -3.33
CA HIS A 114 3.02 -11.25 -3.85
C HIS A 114 4.40 -11.77 -3.47
N PHE A 115 4.63 -12.07 -2.19
CA PHE A 115 5.92 -12.61 -1.75
C PHE A 115 6.21 -13.98 -2.36
N HIS A 116 5.20 -14.84 -2.50
CA HIS A 116 5.37 -16.13 -3.18
C HIS A 116 5.78 -15.96 -4.65
N ASN A 117 5.14 -15.02 -5.36
CA ASN A 117 5.47 -14.70 -6.75
C ASN A 117 6.86 -14.05 -6.87
N LEU A 118 7.24 -13.22 -5.90
CA LEU A 118 8.57 -12.62 -5.83
C LEU A 118 9.65 -13.69 -5.71
N GLU A 119 9.49 -14.63 -4.77
CA GLU A 119 10.40 -15.77 -4.61
C GLU A 119 10.46 -16.69 -5.84
N ALA A 120 9.41 -16.70 -6.66
CA ALA A 120 9.39 -17.44 -7.92
C ALA A 120 10.24 -16.77 -9.01
N ILE A 121 10.52 -15.45 -8.94
CA ILE A 121 11.41 -14.78 -9.89
C ILE A 121 12.80 -15.40 -9.77
N ARG A 122 13.39 -15.78 -10.91
CA ARG A 122 14.72 -16.37 -10.98
C ARG A 122 15.61 -15.57 -11.92
N PHE A 123 16.88 -15.49 -11.55
CA PHE A 123 17.96 -14.99 -12.38
C PHE A 123 19.02 -16.10 -12.46
N ILE A 124 19.38 -16.48 -13.67
CA ILE A 124 20.37 -17.53 -13.90
C ILE A 124 21.68 -16.86 -14.31
N GLU A 125 22.68 -16.98 -13.45
CA GLU A 125 24.05 -16.61 -13.76
C GLU A 125 24.79 -17.85 -14.25
N ALA A 126 25.18 -17.86 -15.52
CA ALA A 126 25.98 -18.93 -16.09
C ALA A 126 27.47 -18.61 -15.94
N ASP A 127 28.18 -19.42 -15.15
CA ASP A 127 29.65 -19.40 -15.08
C ASP A 127 30.19 -20.74 -15.58
N GLY A 128 30.62 -20.76 -16.84
CA GLY A 128 31.11 -21.98 -17.50
C GLY A 128 30.04 -23.07 -17.61
N GLU A 129 30.26 -24.20 -16.94
CA GLU A 129 29.33 -25.36 -16.90
C GLU A 129 28.35 -25.32 -15.72
N THR A 130 28.47 -24.34 -14.82
CA THR A 130 27.61 -24.23 -13.64
C THR A 130 26.61 -23.09 -13.79
N GLU A 131 25.33 -23.42 -13.58
CA GLU A 131 24.25 -22.44 -13.46
C GLU A 131 24.02 -22.14 -11.99
N ASN A 132 24.23 -20.88 -11.59
CA ASN A 132 23.82 -20.39 -10.29
C ASN A 132 22.43 -19.75 -10.43
N ILE A 133 21.46 -20.27 -9.68
CA ILE A 133 20.09 -19.77 -9.70
C ILE A 133 19.88 -18.88 -8.48
N ILE A 134 19.73 -17.59 -8.74
CA ILE A 134 19.36 -16.58 -7.75
C ILE A 134 17.85 -16.38 -7.82
N SER A 135 17.17 -16.20 -6.68
CA SER A 135 15.71 -16.00 -6.63
C SER A 135 15.29 -14.77 -5.84
N GLY A 136 14.00 -14.43 -5.89
CA GLY A 136 13.43 -13.40 -5.02
C GLY A 136 13.89 -11.98 -5.36
N ARG A 137 14.04 -11.16 -4.32
CA ARG A 137 14.52 -9.77 -4.45
C ARG A 137 15.92 -9.67 -5.04
N GLU A 138 16.77 -10.65 -4.78
CA GLU A 138 18.13 -10.68 -5.33
C GLU A 138 18.10 -10.93 -6.84
N ALA A 139 17.19 -11.78 -7.33
CA ALA A 139 16.97 -11.94 -8.76
C ALA A 139 16.49 -10.64 -9.41
N VAL A 140 15.51 -9.96 -8.80
CA VAL A 140 15.02 -8.64 -9.24
C VAL A 140 16.15 -7.61 -9.31
N PHE A 141 17.00 -7.56 -8.28
CA PHE A 141 18.18 -6.70 -8.26
C PHE A 141 19.10 -7.00 -9.44
N ASN A 142 19.46 -8.26 -9.66
CA ASN A 142 20.38 -8.66 -10.73
C ASN A 142 19.81 -8.37 -12.14
N ILE A 143 18.53 -8.68 -12.36
CA ILE A 143 17.83 -8.34 -13.61
C ILE A 143 17.93 -6.83 -13.85
N TYR A 144 17.56 -6.02 -12.86
CA TYR A 144 17.60 -4.57 -13.01
C TYR A 144 19.03 -4.05 -13.23
N TRP A 145 19.99 -4.52 -12.43
CA TRP A 145 21.37 -4.07 -12.45
C TRP A 145 22.06 -4.38 -13.78
N MET A 146 21.86 -5.58 -14.32
CA MET A 146 22.38 -5.98 -15.63
C MET A 146 21.89 -5.04 -16.73
N ASN A 147 20.59 -4.72 -16.73
CA ASN A 147 20.00 -3.79 -17.69
C ASN A 147 20.56 -2.37 -17.51
N ARG A 148 20.66 -1.89 -16.27
CA ARG A 148 21.27 -0.59 -15.98
C ARG A 148 22.71 -0.52 -16.49
N HIS A 149 23.51 -1.56 -16.28
CA HIS A 149 24.90 -1.62 -16.77
C HIS A 149 24.97 -1.55 -18.30
N LYS A 150 24.13 -2.32 -19.00
CA LYS A 150 24.03 -2.32 -20.48
C LYS A 150 23.79 -0.92 -21.06
N PHE A 151 23.07 -0.07 -20.33
CA PHE A 151 22.66 1.25 -20.80
C PHE A 151 23.43 2.42 -20.16
N SER A 152 24.19 2.19 -19.09
CA SER A 152 24.87 3.23 -18.29
C SER A 152 25.81 4.16 -19.06
N ARG A 153 26.32 3.73 -20.23
CA ARG A 153 27.27 4.50 -21.06
C ARG A 153 26.71 4.91 -22.42
N ARG A 154 25.41 4.72 -22.62
CA ARG A 154 24.75 5.03 -23.89
C ARG A 154 24.23 6.46 -23.85
N GLU A 155 24.66 7.28 -24.80
CA GLU A 155 24.18 8.67 -24.95
C GLU A 155 22.86 8.72 -25.74
N ASP A 156 22.61 7.73 -26.58
CA ASP A 156 21.44 7.65 -27.46
C ASP A 156 20.14 7.30 -26.72
N ILE A 157 20.23 6.90 -25.45
CA ILE A 157 19.07 6.70 -24.57
C ILE A 157 18.61 7.98 -23.86
N GLN A 158 19.27 9.10 -24.08
CA GLN A 158 18.88 10.39 -23.51
C GLN A 158 17.68 10.99 -24.28
N GLY A 159 16.75 11.61 -23.55
CA GLY A 159 15.60 12.31 -24.14
C GLY A 159 14.53 11.41 -24.76
N GLN A 160 13.60 12.01 -25.53
CA GLN A 160 12.43 11.32 -26.08
C GLN A 160 12.76 10.18 -27.06
N ALA A 161 13.84 10.31 -27.84
CA ALA A 161 14.27 9.24 -28.75
C ALA A 161 14.75 8.00 -27.96
N GLY A 162 15.46 8.25 -26.86
CA GLY A 162 15.92 7.22 -25.94
C GLY A 162 14.82 6.48 -25.20
N LEU A 163 13.69 7.14 -24.94
CA LEU A 163 12.51 6.52 -24.39
C LEU A 163 12.02 5.36 -25.27
N GLY A 164 12.02 5.53 -26.59
CA GLY A 164 11.64 4.47 -27.54
C GLY A 164 12.57 3.26 -27.47
N ILE A 165 13.89 3.50 -27.36
CA ILE A 165 14.90 2.44 -27.25
C ILE A 165 14.71 1.63 -25.97
N LEU A 166 14.56 2.32 -24.82
CA LEU A 166 14.35 1.64 -23.54
C LEU A 166 13.01 0.91 -23.49
N LYS A 167 11.93 1.52 -23.99
CA LYS A 167 10.64 0.83 -24.11
C LYS A 167 10.75 -0.43 -24.95
N GLY A 168 11.41 -0.37 -26.11
CA GLY A 168 11.62 -1.54 -26.97
C GLY A 168 12.40 -2.65 -26.27
N HIS A 169 13.51 -2.30 -25.62
CA HIS A 169 14.34 -3.27 -24.88
C HIS A 169 13.59 -3.91 -23.71
N PHE A 170 12.91 -3.13 -22.88
CA PHE A 170 12.16 -3.68 -21.75
C PHE A 170 10.91 -4.42 -22.18
N LEU A 171 10.26 -4.01 -23.27
CA LEU A 171 9.15 -4.75 -23.86
C LEU A 171 9.61 -6.15 -24.31
N GLU A 172 10.77 -6.23 -24.97
CA GLU A 172 11.38 -7.51 -25.34
C GLU A 172 11.70 -8.33 -24.09
N LEU A 173 12.36 -7.75 -23.10
CA LEU A 173 12.68 -8.40 -21.82
C LEU A 173 11.43 -8.99 -21.16
N PHE A 174 10.37 -8.21 -20.99
CA PHE A 174 9.13 -8.66 -20.34
C PHE A 174 8.33 -9.65 -21.19
N SER A 175 8.58 -9.70 -22.51
CA SER A 175 7.97 -10.68 -23.41
C SER A 175 8.77 -11.98 -23.49
N SER A 176 10.10 -11.93 -23.27
CA SER A 176 11.02 -13.07 -23.35
C SER A 176 11.26 -13.75 -22.01
N GLU A 177 11.31 -12.99 -20.92
CA GLU A 177 11.41 -13.51 -19.57
C GLU A 177 10.07 -14.17 -19.22
N SER A 178 10.16 -15.49 -19.02
CA SER A 178 9.10 -16.44 -18.69
C SER A 178 7.95 -15.88 -17.83
N GLY A 179 6.76 -16.48 -17.95
CA GLY A 179 5.52 -16.06 -17.29
C GLY A 179 5.56 -15.78 -15.76
N MET A 180 6.70 -16.01 -15.09
CA MET A 180 6.93 -15.61 -13.70
C MET A 180 6.93 -14.09 -13.50
N LEU A 181 7.61 -13.30 -14.35
CA LEU A 181 7.53 -11.82 -14.28
C LEU A 181 6.12 -11.33 -14.61
N GLU A 182 5.47 -11.96 -15.59
CA GLU A 182 4.08 -11.66 -15.95
C GLU A 182 3.13 -11.90 -14.77
N VAL A 183 3.24 -13.05 -14.09
CA VAL A 183 2.45 -13.39 -12.90
C VAL A 183 2.73 -12.43 -11.75
N TYR A 184 4.00 -12.03 -11.56
CA TYR A 184 4.39 -11.04 -10.57
C TYR A 184 3.72 -9.68 -10.84
N PHE A 185 3.81 -9.14 -12.05
CA PHE A 185 3.16 -7.86 -12.39
C PHE A 185 1.63 -7.93 -12.36
N LYS A 186 1.03 -9.06 -12.76
CA LYS A 186 -0.42 -9.29 -12.60
C LYS A 186 -0.84 -9.25 -11.15
N ASN A 187 -0.07 -9.85 -10.24
CA ASN A 187 -0.39 -9.78 -8.82
C ASN A 187 -0.26 -8.34 -8.28
N ILE A 188 0.77 -7.59 -8.68
CA ILE A 188 0.88 -6.16 -8.33
C ILE A 188 -0.32 -5.37 -8.85
N LYS A 189 -0.77 -5.64 -10.09
CA LYS A 189 -2.00 -5.07 -10.65
C LYS A 189 -3.19 -5.29 -9.72
N HIS A 190 -3.39 -6.53 -9.29
CA HIS A 190 -4.48 -6.89 -8.39
C HIS A 190 -4.35 -6.21 -7.02
N LEU A 191 -3.15 -6.13 -6.46
CA LEU A 191 -2.89 -5.39 -5.23
C LEU A 191 -3.28 -3.92 -5.37
N LEU A 192 -2.82 -3.24 -6.42
CA LEU A 192 -3.11 -1.83 -6.64
C LEU A 192 -4.60 -1.58 -6.89
N ALA A 193 -5.23 -2.39 -7.75
CA ALA A 193 -6.66 -2.31 -8.01
C ALA A 193 -7.46 -2.50 -6.71
N TYR A 194 -7.09 -3.50 -5.91
CA TYR A 194 -7.76 -3.81 -4.66
C TYR A 194 -7.62 -2.69 -3.62
N SER A 195 -6.41 -2.13 -3.50
CA SER A 195 -6.12 -0.99 -2.63
C SER A 195 -6.90 0.25 -3.04
N LEU A 196 -6.90 0.58 -4.34
CA LEU A 196 -7.58 1.77 -4.89
C LEU A 196 -9.10 1.67 -4.88
N ASP A 197 -9.65 0.46 -5.03
CA ASP A 197 -11.09 0.20 -4.92
C ASP A 197 -11.61 0.35 -3.48
N SER A 198 -10.73 0.35 -2.48
CA SER A 198 -11.14 0.56 -1.10
C SER A 198 -11.62 2.00 -0.92
N GLU A 199 -12.81 2.19 -0.35
CA GLU A 199 -13.31 3.53 0.04
C GLU A 199 -12.84 3.90 1.46
N VAL A 200 -12.71 2.89 2.33
CA VAL A 200 -12.43 3.09 3.77
C VAL A 200 -10.93 3.01 4.08
N GLU A 201 -10.24 2.01 3.54
CA GLU A 201 -8.85 1.69 3.95
C GLU A 201 -7.84 1.94 2.84
N ARG A 202 -8.23 2.73 1.84
CA ARG A 202 -7.41 3.01 0.65
C ARG A 202 -6.00 3.43 1.03
N GLN A 203 -5.89 4.40 1.94
CA GLN A 203 -4.62 4.98 2.32
C GLN A 203 -3.74 3.95 3.03
N PHE A 204 -4.30 3.21 4.00
CA PHE A 204 -3.59 2.12 4.68
C PHE A 204 -3.06 1.05 3.70
N PHE A 205 -3.90 0.60 2.76
CA PHE A 205 -3.48 -0.41 1.77
C PHE A 205 -2.44 0.15 0.80
N LEU A 206 -2.61 1.38 0.32
CA LEU A 206 -1.63 2.03 -0.56
C LEU A 206 -0.30 2.26 0.13
N ASP A 207 -0.29 2.73 1.36
CA ASP A 207 0.95 2.96 2.13
C ASP A 207 1.66 1.65 2.43
N THR A 208 0.91 0.59 2.73
CA THR A 208 1.46 -0.76 2.88
C THR A 208 2.06 -1.25 1.56
N VAL A 209 1.35 -1.13 0.44
CA VAL A 209 1.88 -1.49 -0.89
C VAL A 209 3.14 -0.70 -1.24
N LYS A 210 3.17 0.61 -0.93
CA LYS A 210 4.34 1.46 -1.16
C LYS A 210 5.55 1.04 -0.33
N SER A 211 5.35 0.68 0.95
CA SER A 211 6.45 0.27 1.83
C SER A 211 7.00 -1.11 1.53
N LEU A 212 6.26 -1.94 0.79
CA LEU A 212 6.64 -3.31 0.46
C LEU A 212 7.71 -3.38 -0.63
N PHE A 213 7.63 -2.54 -1.66
CA PHE A 213 8.52 -2.65 -2.81
C PHE A 213 9.91 -2.10 -2.48
N SER A 214 10.94 -2.90 -2.78
CA SER A 214 12.30 -2.37 -2.82
C SER A 214 12.47 -1.35 -3.97
N ARG A 215 13.50 -0.52 -3.89
CA ARG A 215 13.85 0.44 -4.95
C ARG A 215 14.03 -0.20 -6.34
N PHE A 216 14.54 -1.43 -6.39
CA PHE A 216 14.75 -2.17 -7.65
C PHE A 216 13.44 -2.73 -8.20
N GLU A 217 12.54 -3.18 -7.33
CA GLU A 217 11.17 -3.55 -7.73
C GLU A 217 10.43 -2.33 -8.27
N LEU A 218 10.52 -1.17 -7.60
CA LEU A 218 9.93 0.07 -8.09
C LEU A 218 10.49 0.47 -9.46
N ALA A 219 11.80 0.31 -9.70
CA ALA A 219 12.39 0.55 -11.01
C ALA A 219 11.86 -0.41 -12.09
N LEU A 220 11.72 -1.70 -11.79
CA LEU A 220 11.11 -2.65 -12.74
C LEU A 220 9.63 -2.34 -13.01
N ILE A 221 8.85 -2.00 -11.97
CA ILE A 221 7.45 -1.56 -12.09
C ILE A 221 7.36 -0.33 -12.98
N PHE A 222 8.27 0.64 -12.79
CA PHE A 222 8.38 1.82 -13.64
C PHE A 222 8.56 1.43 -15.11
N TYR A 223 9.55 0.60 -15.44
CA TYR A 223 9.79 0.21 -16.83
C TYR A 223 8.66 -0.64 -17.42
N TYR A 224 8.04 -1.50 -16.61
CA TYR A 224 6.88 -2.28 -17.05
C TYR A 224 5.69 -1.39 -17.41
N ALA A 225 5.33 -0.44 -16.52
CA ALA A 225 4.30 0.56 -16.80
C ALA A 225 4.66 1.43 -18.01
N LEU A 226 5.93 1.82 -18.14
CA LEU A 226 6.41 2.66 -19.24
C LEU A 226 6.30 1.98 -20.60
N CYS A 227 6.47 0.66 -20.67
CA CYS A 227 6.34 -0.12 -21.90
C CYS A 227 4.90 -0.14 -22.43
N GLY A 228 3.90 0.14 -21.59
CA GLY A 228 2.49 0.15 -22.00
C GLY A 228 1.95 -1.25 -22.36
N ILE A 229 2.57 -2.31 -21.83
CA ILE A 229 2.13 -3.70 -22.02
C ILE A 229 0.71 -3.89 -21.49
N ASP A 230 0.44 -3.32 -20.32
CA ASP A 230 -0.88 -3.29 -19.70
C ASP A 230 -1.25 -1.84 -19.34
N THR A 231 -2.12 -1.24 -20.16
CA THR A 231 -2.56 0.15 -19.98
C THR A 231 -3.32 0.38 -18.67
N GLU A 232 -4.01 -0.64 -18.17
CA GLU A 232 -4.70 -0.56 -16.88
C GLU A 232 -3.68 -0.56 -15.74
N PHE A 233 -2.63 -1.39 -15.83
CA PHE A 233 -1.52 -1.38 -14.87
C PHE A 233 -0.85 0.00 -14.80
N GLU A 234 -0.54 0.59 -15.95
CA GLU A 234 0.02 1.95 -16.02
C GLU A 234 -0.88 2.96 -15.30
N GLY A 235 -2.20 2.91 -15.56
CA GLY A 235 -3.19 3.76 -14.90
C GLY A 235 -3.25 3.57 -13.39
N LEU A 236 -3.12 2.33 -12.91
CA LEU A 236 -3.10 2.00 -11.48
C LEU A 236 -1.83 2.53 -10.81
N VAL A 237 -0.65 2.37 -11.43
CA VAL A 237 0.62 2.89 -10.93
C VAL A 237 0.57 4.41 -10.75
N LYS A 238 0.02 5.12 -11.75
CA LYS A 238 -0.21 6.58 -11.70
C LYS A 238 -1.15 6.97 -10.58
N LYS A 239 -2.33 6.34 -10.50
CA LYS A 239 -3.35 6.62 -9.46
C LYS A 239 -2.84 6.35 -8.05
N ALA A 240 -2.08 5.27 -7.86
CA ALA A 240 -1.48 4.91 -6.58
C ALA A 240 -0.30 5.82 -6.20
N ARG A 241 0.23 6.61 -7.15
CA ARG A 241 1.42 7.45 -6.98
C ARG A 241 2.59 6.63 -6.46
N LEU A 242 2.80 5.44 -7.04
CA LEU A 242 3.87 4.52 -6.61
C LEU A 242 5.27 5.07 -6.87
N MET A 243 5.41 5.95 -7.87
CA MET A 243 6.69 6.53 -8.26
C MET A 243 7.01 7.82 -7.46
N GLU A 244 6.09 8.30 -6.62
CA GLU A 244 6.26 9.50 -5.81
C GLU A 244 7.34 9.27 -4.73
N GLY A 245 8.39 10.08 -4.75
CA GLY A 245 9.54 9.91 -3.84
C GLY A 245 10.59 8.89 -4.29
N MET A 246 10.43 8.28 -5.46
CA MET A 246 11.46 7.44 -6.05
C MET A 246 12.68 8.30 -6.44
N ASP A 247 13.88 7.89 -6.02
CA ASP A 247 15.12 8.56 -6.43
C ASP A 247 15.40 8.28 -7.91
N ALA A 248 15.64 9.35 -8.67
CA ALA A 248 15.99 9.26 -10.07
C ALA A 248 17.30 8.50 -10.30
N GLU A 249 18.20 8.47 -9.32
CA GLU A 249 19.39 7.62 -9.36
C GLU A 249 19.08 6.14 -9.46
N GLU A 250 17.88 5.69 -9.06
CA GLU A 250 17.44 4.31 -9.19
C GLU A 250 16.89 3.99 -10.57
N LEU A 251 16.88 4.93 -11.52
CA LEU A 251 16.49 4.72 -12.92
C LEU A 251 17.71 4.74 -13.86
N ILE A 252 17.59 4.03 -14.98
CA ILE A 252 18.57 4.08 -16.09
C ILE A 252 18.66 5.50 -16.65
N VAL A 253 17.53 6.21 -16.80
CA VAL A 253 17.48 7.60 -17.28
C VAL A 253 16.56 8.42 -16.39
N LYS A 254 17.11 9.45 -15.74
CA LYS A 254 16.42 10.27 -14.72
C LYS A 254 15.20 11.00 -15.29
N GLU A 255 15.34 11.51 -16.52
CA GLU A 255 14.33 12.32 -17.21
C GLU A 255 13.07 11.52 -17.55
N HIS A 256 13.11 10.18 -17.48
CA HIS A 256 11.97 9.35 -17.85
C HIS A 256 10.92 9.27 -16.74
N LEU A 257 11.28 9.59 -15.49
CA LEU A 257 10.36 9.57 -14.35
C LEU A 257 9.11 10.46 -14.60
N LYS A 258 9.29 11.57 -15.31
CA LYS A 258 8.23 12.54 -15.66
C LYS A 258 7.10 11.98 -16.55
N TYR A 259 7.26 10.80 -17.14
CA TYR A 259 6.23 10.20 -17.99
C TYR A 259 5.20 9.37 -17.19
N LEU A 260 5.50 9.09 -15.91
CA LEU A 260 4.65 8.32 -15.01
C LEU A 260 4.28 9.05 -13.71
N LEU A 261 4.90 10.20 -13.40
CA LEU A 261 4.46 11.15 -12.37
C LEU A 261 3.35 12.07 -12.90
#